data_AF-X1M537-F1
#
_entry.id   AF-X1M537-F1
#
_cell.length_a   1.000
_cell.length_b   1.000
_cell.length_c   1.000
_cell.angle_alpha   90.00
_cell.angle_beta   90.00
_cell.angle_gamma   90.00
#
_symmetry.space_group_name_H-M   'P 1'
#
loop_
_entity.id
_entity.type
_entity.pdbx_description
1 polymer ?
#
loop_
_entity_poly.entity_id
_entity_poly.type
_entity_poly.pdbx_seq_one_letter_code
_entity_poly.pdbx_strand_id
1 'polypeptide(L)'
;NGYIEIVAVSHDSIKVYDYQGTIMWQAEVPVDNYIFTDLPTVGYIDDMHLPEIVILATSVGGSEIFIKIFVYSHDGILQYEFTGSQSFQITTEVPPILFNGASIEDVISGGNNEIVFSYGKEPSEFYTEVFNNTGSVAVLDYGNDRMVSALVDLTNPPDGLADIITGGNDGMIRAYDV
;
A
#
# COMPACT_ATOMS: atom_id res chain seq x y z
N ASN A 1 -13.32 8.40 -18.94
CA ASN A 1 -14.04 9.34 -19.86
C ASN A 1 -13.32 10.69 -20.03
N GLY A 2 -12.02 10.77 -19.70
CA GLY A 2 -11.24 12.02 -19.74
C GLY A 2 -11.45 12.94 -18.53
N TYR A 3 -12.35 12.61 -17.60
CA TYR A 3 -12.53 13.31 -16.33
C TYR A 3 -11.83 12.55 -15.19
N ILE A 4 -11.46 13.31 -14.17
CA ILE A 4 -10.90 12.77 -12.93
C ILE A 4 -12.06 12.20 -12.10
N GLU A 5 -11.81 11.03 -11.52
CA GLU A 5 -12.67 10.36 -10.55
C GLU A 5 -12.00 10.45 -9.18
N ILE A 6 -12.81 10.45 -8.13
CA ILE A 6 -12.35 10.65 -6.75
C ILE A 6 -12.57 9.35 -5.99
N VAL A 7 -11.48 8.70 -5.57
CA VAL A 7 -11.54 7.55 -4.68
C VAL A 7 -11.54 8.04 -3.24
N ALA A 8 -12.55 7.65 -2.46
CA ALA A 8 -12.62 7.93 -1.03
C ALA A 8 -12.79 6.63 -0.24
N VAL A 9 -12.07 6.54 0.86
CA VAL A 9 -12.05 5.36 1.73
C VAL A 9 -12.46 5.80 3.13
N SER A 10 -13.45 5.11 3.69
CA SER A 10 -13.81 5.14 5.11
C SER A 10 -13.34 3.85 5.78
N HIS A 11 -13.52 3.73 7.10
CA HIS A 11 -13.10 2.52 7.83
C HIS A 11 -13.77 1.22 7.32
N ASP A 12 -14.94 1.33 6.69
CA ASP A 12 -15.84 0.24 6.30
C ASP A 12 -16.13 0.17 4.80
N SER A 13 -15.81 1.21 4.02
CA SER A 13 -16.21 1.28 2.63
C SER A 13 -15.25 2.07 1.74
N ILE A 14 -15.24 1.71 0.47
CA ILE A 14 -14.63 2.44 -0.62
C ILE A 14 -15.75 3.01 -1.48
N LYS A 15 -15.64 4.27 -1.86
CA LYS A 15 -16.57 4.94 -2.77
C LYS A 15 -15.78 5.66 -3.84
N VAL A 16 -16.17 5.48 -5.09
CA VAL A 16 -15.65 6.25 -6.21
C VAL A 16 -16.71 7.21 -6.68
N TYR A 17 -16.33 8.48 -6.78
CA TYR A 17 -17.20 9.56 -7.24
C TYR A 17 -16.74 10.09 -8.59
N ASP A 18 -17.68 10.54 -9.41
CA ASP A 18 -17.34 11.44 -10.49
C ASP A 18 -16.93 12.83 -9.95
N TYR A 19 -16.42 13.69 -10.83
CA TYR A 19 -16.02 15.06 -10.47
C TYR A 19 -17.19 15.94 -9.96
N GLN A 20 -18.45 15.50 -10.10
CA GLN A 20 -19.64 16.20 -9.62
C GLN A 20 -20.09 15.70 -8.24
N GLY A 21 -19.45 14.65 -7.71
CA GLY A 21 -19.78 14.03 -6.42
C GLY A 21 -20.84 12.93 -6.51
N THR A 22 -21.15 12.41 -7.70
CA THR A 22 -22.04 11.25 -7.87
C THR A 22 -21.26 9.97 -7.61
N ILE A 23 -21.78 9.08 -6.76
CA ILE A 23 -21.19 7.75 -6.56
C ILE A 23 -21.31 6.95 -7.87
N MET A 24 -20.18 6.55 -8.41
CA MET A 24 -20.07 5.66 -9.57
C MET A 24 -20.15 4.20 -9.14
N TRP A 25 -19.41 3.83 -8.09
CA TRP A 25 -19.51 2.54 -7.43
C TRP A 25 -19.04 2.60 -5.98
N GLN A 26 -19.37 1.57 -5.22
CA GLN A 26 -18.93 1.39 -3.84
C GLN A 26 -18.66 -0.08 -3.53
N ALA A 27 -17.73 -0.33 -2.61
CA ALA A 27 -17.44 -1.65 -2.06
C ALA A 27 -17.31 -1.56 -0.53
N GLU A 28 -17.73 -2.61 0.17
CA GLU A 28 -17.52 -2.75 1.62
C GLU A 28 -16.27 -3.60 1.88
N VAL A 29 -15.77 -3.57 3.12
CA VAL A 29 -14.70 -4.48 3.56
C VAL A 29 -15.15 -5.93 3.28
N PRO A 30 -14.38 -6.74 2.53
CA PRO A 30 -14.84 -8.06 2.09
C PRO A 30 -14.99 -9.10 3.20
N VAL A 31 -14.36 -8.85 4.36
CA VAL A 31 -14.25 -9.81 5.45
C VAL A 31 -14.56 -9.13 6.78
N ASP A 32 -15.45 -9.75 7.56
CA ASP A 32 -15.72 -9.35 8.94
C ASP A 32 -14.41 -9.38 9.74
N ASN A 33 -14.17 -8.33 10.54
CA ASN A 33 -12.96 -8.12 11.36
C ASN A 33 -11.77 -7.45 10.67
N TYR A 34 -11.98 -6.64 9.64
CA TYR A 34 -10.99 -5.68 9.18
C TYR A 34 -11.55 -4.26 9.15
N ILE A 35 -10.66 -3.28 9.25
CA ILE A 35 -10.96 -1.88 8.98
C ILE A 35 -9.98 -1.38 7.93
N PHE A 36 -10.45 -0.61 6.96
CA PHE A 36 -9.54 0.08 6.06
C PHE A 36 -8.74 1.12 6.83
N THR A 37 -7.45 1.12 6.58
CA THR A 37 -6.47 1.94 7.29
C THR A 37 -5.54 2.53 6.25
N ASP A 38 -5.53 3.87 6.17
CA ASP A 38 -4.72 4.70 5.25
C ASP A 38 -5.44 5.22 4.00
N LEU A 39 -4.74 6.10 3.27
CA LEU A 39 -5.18 6.70 2.02
C LEU A 39 -5.17 5.66 0.89
N PRO A 40 -6.14 5.71 -0.04
CA PRO A 40 -6.09 4.89 -1.24
C PRO A 40 -4.89 5.24 -2.10
N THR A 41 -4.27 4.22 -2.70
CA THR A 41 -3.27 4.40 -3.76
C THR A 41 -3.86 3.89 -5.08
N VAL A 42 -3.62 4.62 -6.16
CA VAL A 42 -4.10 4.27 -7.50
C VAL A 42 -2.89 4.08 -8.41
N GLY A 43 -2.84 2.97 -9.14
CA GLY A 43 -1.70 2.62 -9.99
C GLY A 43 -2.01 1.44 -10.90
N TYR A 44 -1.00 0.90 -11.57
CA TYR A 44 -1.14 -0.15 -12.58
C TYR A 44 -0.39 -1.40 -12.14
N ILE A 45 -1.08 -2.37 -11.53
CA ILE A 45 -0.43 -3.58 -11.02
C ILE A 45 -0.36 -4.69 -12.08
N ASP A 46 -1.36 -4.75 -12.95
CA ASP A 46 -1.42 -5.72 -14.05
C ASP A 46 -0.88 -5.11 -15.37
N ASP A 47 -1.42 -5.55 -16.52
CA ASP A 47 -1.00 -5.24 -17.89
C ASP A 47 -1.04 -3.73 -18.28
N MET A 48 -1.08 -2.77 -17.34
CA MET A 48 -0.99 -1.32 -17.55
C MET A 48 -2.12 -0.65 -18.36
N HIS A 49 -3.25 -1.33 -18.58
CA HIS A 49 -4.33 -0.76 -19.41
C HIS A 49 -5.32 0.09 -18.61
N LEU A 50 -5.63 -0.29 -17.38
CA LEU A 50 -6.59 0.38 -16.51
C LEU A 50 -6.04 0.39 -15.09
N PRO A 51 -6.22 1.50 -14.33
CA PRO A 51 -5.67 1.57 -12.99
C PRO A 51 -6.48 0.74 -12.01
N GLU A 52 -5.79 0.13 -11.07
CA GLU A 52 -6.35 -0.49 -9.88
C GLU A 52 -6.27 0.45 -8.68
N ILE A 53 -7.11 0.16 -7.69
CA ILE A 53 -7.16 0.86 -6.42
C ILE A 53 -6.67 -0.09 -5.33
N VAL A 54 -5.61 0.32 -4.65
CA VAL A 54 -4.99 -0.40 -3.55
C VAL A 54 -5.40 0.21 -2.23
N ILE A 55 -6.01 -0.60 -1.38
CA ILE A 55 -6.41 -0.22 -0.03
C ILE A 55 -5.74 -1.16 0.97
N LEU A 56 -5.09 -0.57 1.97
CA LEU A 56 -4.58 -1.29 3.12
C LEU A 56 -5.66 -1.40 4.20
N ALA A 57 -5.70 -2.53 4.87
CA ALA A 57 -6.60 -2.78 5.98
C ALA A 57 -5.89 -3.47 7.13
N THR A 58 -6.42 -3.26 8.33
CA THR A 58 -5.89 -3.81 9.57
C THR A 58 -6.88 -4.78 10.18
N SER A 59 -6.42 -5.95 10.62
CA SER A 59 -7.28 -6.89 11.34
C SER A 59 -7.71 -6.33 12.70
N VAL A 60 -8.93 -6.65 13.12
CA VAL A 60 -9.49 -6.25 14.42
C VAL A 60 -9.99 -7.46 15.22
N GLY A 61 -10.04 -7.34 16.55
CA GLY A 61 -10.69 -8.33 17.42
C GLY A 61 -9.92 -9.62 17.73
N GLY A 62 -8.68 -9.77 17.23
CA GLY A 62 -7.78 -10.89 17.53
C GLY A 62 -6.79 -10.62 18.68
N SER A 63 -5.90 -11.57 18.97
CA SER A 63 -4.70 -11.34 19.82
C SER A 63 -3.53 -10.75 19.03
N GLU A 64 -3.62 -10.80 17.70
CA GLU A 64 -2.62 -10.30 16.76
C GLU A 64 -3.26 -9.37 15.75
N ILE A 65 -2.49 -8.38 15.31
CA ILE A 65 -2.83 -7.46 14.24
C ILE A 65 -1.91 -7.76 13.06
N PHE A 66 -2.47 -7.86 11.86
CA PHE A 66 -1.71 -7.99 10.62
C PHE A 66 -2.40 -7.19 9.51
N ILE A 67 -1.66 -6.99 8.41
CA ILE A 67 -2.11 -6.16 7.29
C ILE A 67 -2.76 -7.01 6.22
N LYS A 68 -3.88 -6.53 5.69
CA LYS A 68 -4.47 -6.98 4.44
C LYS A 68 -4.28 -5.92 3.38
N ILE A 69 -4.01 -6.37 2.15
CA ILE A 69 -3.94 -5.51 0.97
C ILE A 69 -5.08 -5.97 0.06
N PHE A 70 -6.00 -5.06 -0.24
CA PHE A 70 -7.07 -5.31 -1.18
C PHE A 70 -6.82 -4.51 -2.46
N VAL A 71 -6.88 -5.19 -3.60
CA VAL A 71 -6.72 -4.57 -4.91
C VAL A 71 -8.04 -4.68 -5.66
N TYR A 72 -8.65 -3.54 -5.92
CA TYR A 72 -9.90 -3.43 -6.67
C TYR A 72 -9.63 -2.92 -8.08
N SER A 73 -10.34 -3.46 -9.06
CA SER A 73 -10.36 -2.92 -10.40
C SER A 73 -10.99 -1.52 -10.42
N HIS A 74 -10.79 -0.79 -11.52
CA HIS A 74 -11.43 0.51 -11.75
C HIS A 74 -12.98 0.48 -11.66
N ASP A 75 -13.60 -0.70 -11.84
CA ASP A 75 -15.05 -0.91 -11.75
C ASP A 75 -15.50 -1.48 -10.39
N GLY A 76 -14.60 -1.56 -9.40
CA GLY A 76 -14.92 -1.98 -8.04
C GLY A 76 -14.96 -3.48 -7.81
N ILE A 77 -14.39 -4.28 -8.71
CA ILE A 77 -14.28 -5.74 -8.53
C ILE A 77 -13.01 -6.03 -7.74
N LEU A 78 -13.10 -6.78 -6.64
CA LEU A 78 -11.92 -7.27 -5.93
C LEU A 78 -11.15 -8.26 -6.81
N GLN A 79 -9.93 -7.90 -7.22
CA GLN A 79 -9.05 -8.73 -8.05
C GLN A 79 -8.12 -9.56 -7.18
N TYR A 80 -7.47 -8.91 -6.20
CA TYR A 80 -6.47 -9.53 -5.35
C TYR A 80 -6.69 -9.23 -3.88
N GLU A 81 -6.36 -10.22 -3.04
CA GLU A 81 -6.31 -10.10 -1.60
C GLU A 81 -4.98 -10.70 -1.12
N PHE A 82 -4.14 -9.85 -0.52
CA PHE A 82 -2.86 -10.27 0.05
C PHE A 82 -2.83 -10.02 1.55
N THR A 83 -1.87 -10.67 2.20
CA THR A 83 -1.61 -10.53 3.64
C THR A 83 -0.16 -10.16 3.83
N GLY A 84 0.10 -9.11 4.61
CA GLY A 84 1.46 -8.72 5.00
C GLY A 84 2.17 -9.84 5.77
N SER A 85 3.48 -9.91 5.65
CA SER A 85 4.26 -11.01 6.23
C SER A 85 4.35 -10.97 7.76
N GLN A 86 4.22 -9.78 8.36
CA GLN A 86 4.37 -9.59 9.80
C GLN A 86 3.03 -9.48 10.53
N SER A 87 2.99 -10.04 11.75
CA SER A 87 1.92 -9.81 12.71
C SER A 87 2.47 -9.22 14.01
N PHE A 88 1.63 -8.42 14.67
CA PHE A 88 1.97 -7.72 15.90
C PHE A 88 1.04 -8.13 17.02
N GLN A 89 1.61 -8.49 18.18
CA GLN A 89 0.80 -8.82 19.35
C GLN A 89 0.06 -7.58 19.87
N ILE A 90 -1.22 -7.73 20.19
CA ILE A 90 -2.00 -6.69 20.87
C ILE A 90 -1.59 -6.67 22.34
N THR A 91 -0.80 -5.67 22.69
CA THR A 91 -0.56 -5.29 24.08
C THR A 91 -1.50 -4.13 24.39
N THR A 92 -2.15 -4.15 25.55
CA THR A 92 -3.24 -3.24 25.96
C THR A 92 -2.85 -1.75 26.04
N GLU A 93 -1.65 -1.37 25.60
CA GLU A 93 -1.09 -0.02 25.76
C GLU A 93 -0.50 0.58 24.46
N VAL A 94 -0.44 -0.16 23.34
CA VAL A 94 0.28 0.31 22.14
C VAL A 94 -0.68 0.93 21.10
N PRO A 95 -0.31 2.04 20.42
CA PRO A 95 -1.16 2.70 19.43
C PRO A 95 -1.49 1.75 18.26
N PRO A 96 -2.53 2.08 17.44
CA PRO A 96 -2.79 1.34 16.21
C PRO A 96 -1.53 1.27 15.33
N ILE A 97 -1.43 0.23 14.49
CA ILE A 97 -0.36 0.14 13.49
C ILE A 97 -0.25 1.47 12.74
N LEU A 98 0.97 1.98 12.65
CA LEU A 98 1.29 3.20 11.94
C LEU A 98 1.54 2.87 10.46
N PHE A 99 0.84 3.60 9.59
CA PHE A 99 0.95 3.49 8.15
C PHE A 99 1.54 4.76 7.54
N ASN A 100 2.12 4.61 6.35
CA ASN A 100 2.85 5.65 5.64
C ASN A 100 2.43 5.83 4.18
N GLY A 101 1.25 5.35 3.80
CA GLY A 101 0.78 5.26 2.43
C GLY A 101 1.40 4.06 1.72
N ALA A 102 0.71 3.57 0.70
CA ALA A 102 1.30 2.72 -0.32
C ALA A 102 1.74 3.58 -1.51
N SER A 103 2.81 3.17 -2.18
CA SER A 103 3.26 3.67 -3.49
C SER A 103 3.20 2.53 -4.50
N ILE A 104 3.07 2.85 -5.80
CA ILE A 104 3.01 1.86 -6.87
C ILE A 104 3.96 2.27 -8.01
N GLU A 105 4.94 1.45 -8.33
CA GLU A 105 5.89 1.63 -9.46
C GLU A 105 6.60 0.31 -9.80
N ASP A 106 7.21 0.17 -10.97
CA ASP A 106 8.09 -0.98 -11.30
C ASP A 106 9.43 -0.82 -10.58
N VAL A 107 9.72 -1.71 -9.62
CA VAL A 107 10.86 -1.64 -8.71
C VAL A 107 11.79 -2.85 -8.87
N ILE A 108 11.26 -4.05 -9.16
CA ILE A 108 12.07 -5.29 -9.14
C ILE A 108 12.18 -5.93 -10.55
N SER A 109 11.87 -5.18 -11.61
CA SER A 109 12.03 -5.65 -13.00
C SER A 109 11.15 -6.88 -13.30
N GLY A 110 9.85 -6.66 -13.38
CA GLY A 110 8.85 -7.68 -13.73
C GLY A 110 7.95 -7.32 -14.91
N GLY A 111 7.93 -6.05 -15.33
CA GLY A 111 6.93 -5.51 -16.27
C GLY A 111 5.55 -5.26 -15.64
N ASN A 112 5.42 -5.48 -14.34
CA ASN A 112 4.25 -5.15 -13.52
C ASN A 112 4.69 -4.07 -12.53
N ASN A 113 3.83 -3.11 -12.18
CA ASN A 113 4.19 -2.24 -11.07
C ASN A 113 3.94 -2.97 -9.75
N GLU A 114 4.86 -2.76 -8.81
CA GLU A 114 4.75 -3.28 -7.47
C GLU A 114 4.10 -2.28 -6.51
N ILE A 115 3.30 -2.80 -5.59
CA ILE A 115 2.82 -2.10 -4.40
C ILE A 115 3.94 -2.11 -3.36
N VAL A 116 4.45 -0.93 -3.02
CA VAL A 116 5.44 -0.74 -1.97
C VAL A 116 4.78 0.01 -0.81
N PHE A 117 4.78 -0.56 0.39
CA PHE A 117 4.26 0.13 1.57
C PHE A 117 5.08 -0.20 2.80
N SER A 118 5.08 0.74 3.74
CA SER A 118 5.77 0.60 5.02
C SER A 118 4.78 0.64 6.16
N TYR A 119 4.94 -0.28 7.10
CA TYR A 119 4.05 -0.43 8.25
C TYR A 119 4.82 -0.88 9.47
N GLY A 120 4.32 -0.53 10.66
CA GLY A 120 4.99 -0.85 11.90
C GLY A 120 4.19 -0.48 13.12
N LYS A 121 4.56 -1.07 14.25
CA LYS A 121 3.92 -0.81 15.55
C LYS A 121 4.66 0.25 16.35
N GLU A 122 5.99 0.21 16.31
CA GLU A 122 6.90 1.10 17.02
C GLU A 122 8.07 1.47 16.10
N PRO A 123 8.80 2.57 16.34
CA PRO A 123 9.93 2.98 15.49
C PRO A 123 10.98 1.86 15.26
N SER A 124 11.17 0.96 16.23
CA SER A 124 12.08 -0.19 16.11
C SER A 124 11.47 -1.43 15.46
N GLU A 125 10.20 -1.38 15.05
CA GLU A 125 9.44 -2.49 14.47
C GLU A 125 8.70 -1.99 13.22
N PHE A 126 9.47 -1.57 12.21
CA PHE A 126 8.98 -1.14 10.90
C PHE A 126 9.50 -2.05 9.79
N TYR A 127 8.62 -2.34 8.84
CA TYR A 127 8.90 -3.19 7.69
C TYR A 127 8.43 -2.48 6.42
N THR A 128 9.17 -2.66 5.33
CA THR A 128 8.70 -2.31 3.99
C THR A 128 8.51 -3.59 3.21
N GLU A 129 7.33 -3.75 2.61
CA GLU A 129 7.03 -4.91 1.77
C GLU A 129 6.68 -4.49 0.36
N VAL A 130 7.03 -5.38 -0.57
CA VAL A 130 6.81 -5.21 -1.99
C VAL A 130 5.94 -6.36 -2.49
N PHE A 131 4.83 -6.03 -3.12
CA PHE A 131 3.86 -6.98 -3.69
C PHE A 131 3.61 -6.69 -5.16
N ASN A 132 3.37 -7.72 -5.96
CA ASN A 132 2.77 -7.59 -7.28
C ASN A 132 1.51 -8.46 -7.39
N ASN A 133 0.96 -8.62 -8.59
CA ASN A 133 -0.21 -9.46 -8.85
C ASN A 133 -0.04 -10.96 -8.48
N THR A 134 1.19 -11.42 -8.25
CA THR A 134 1.48 -12.79 -7.78
C THR A 134 1.62 -12.91 -6.26
N GLY A 135 1.64 -11.79 -5.53
CA GLY A 135 1.81 -11.73 -4.08
C GLY A 135 3.10 -11.06 -3.65
N SER A 136 3.60 -11.41 -2.47
CA SER A 136 4.83 -10.84 -1.89
C SER A 136 6.03 -11.23 -2.74
N VAL A 137 6.81 -10.23 -3.16
CA VAL A 137 8.04 -10.42 -3.94
C VAL A 137 9.29 -10.07 -3.14
N ALA A 138 9.21 -9.11 -2.21
CA ALA A 138 10.31 -8.77 -1.32
C ALA A 138 9.83 -8.24 0.04
N VAL A 139 10.64 -8.48 1.07
CA VAL A 139 10.54 -7.81 2.37
C VAL A 139 11.87 -7.10 2.58
N LEU A 140 11.80 -5.78 2.73
CA LEU A 140 12.96 -4.91 2.82
C LEU A 140 13.11 -4.43 4.26
N ASP A 141 14.31 -4.65 4.80
CA ASP A 141 14.72 -4.18 6.12
C ASP A 141 15.70 -3.02 5.96
N TYR A 142 15.20 -1.82 6.20
CA TYR A 142 15.98 -0.59 6.10
C TYR A 142 16.53 -0.11 7.44
N GLY A 143 16.38 -0.93 8.49
CA GLY A 143 16.70 -0.59 9.86
C GLY A 143 15.53 0.03 10.63
N ASN A 144 15.79 0.29 11.91
CA ASN A 144 14.81 0.76 12.87
C ASN A 144 14.47 2.24 12.66
N ASP A 145 13.46 2.57 11.85
CA ASP A 145 12.67 3.78 12.01
C ASP A 145 11.43 3.81 11.11
N ARG A 146 10.50 4.72 11.39
CA ARG A 146 9.34 4.97 10.53
C ARG A 146 9.80 5.46 9.14
N MET A 147 9.54 4.67 8.10
CA MET A 147 9.93 5.00 6.72
C MET A 147 8.73 5.31 5.83
N VAL A 148 8.77 6.44 5.14
CA VAL A 148 7.85 6.76 4.03
C VAL A 148 8.64 6.66 2.74
N SER A 149 8.17 5.84 1.80
CA SER A 149 8.85 5.62 0.53
C SER A 149 8.33 6.55 -0.55
N ALA A 150 9.23 7.08 -1.36
CA ALA A 150 8.95 7.62 -2.69
C ALA A 150 9.71 6.79 -3.73
N LEU A 151 9.12 6.59 -4.90
CA LEU A 151 9.65 5.74 -5.96
C LEU A 151 10.05 6.61 -7.16
N VAL A 152 11.29 6.48 -7.64
CA VAL A 152 11.80 7.24 -8.81
C VAL A 152 13.07 6.60 -9.36
N ASP A 153 13.21 6.53 -10.68
CA ASP A 153 14.47 6.13 -11.35
C ASP A 153 15.52 7.25 -11.21
N LEU A 154 16.50 7.05 -10.32
CA LEU A 154 17.64 7.95 -10.10
C LEU A 154 18.88 7.54 -10.90
N THR A 155 18.83 6.41 -11.60
CA THR A 155 19.99 5.89 -12.32
C THR A 155 20.35 6.79 -13.51
N ASN A 156 21.63 6.80 -13.88
CA ASN A 156 22.11 7.62 -15.00
C ASN A 156 23.12 6.84 -15.88
N PRO A 157 22.73 6.43 -17.10
CA PRO A 157 21.40 6.66 -17.71
C PRO A 157 20.27 5.92 -16.98
N PRO A 158 19.02 6.43 -17.03
CA PRO A 158 17.84 5.74 -16.49
C PRO A 158 17.73 4.32 -17.03
N ASP A 159 17.54 3.34 -16.16
CA ASP A 159 17.39 1.93 -16.50
C ASP A 159 15.92 1.47 -16.57
N GLY A 160 14.99 2.33 -16.17
CA GLY A 160 13.56 2.10 -16.19
C GLY A 160 13.00 1.46 -14.91
N LEU A 161 13.82 1.27 -13.88
CA LEU A 161 13.41 0.76 -12.57
C LEU A 161 13.39 1.90 -11.55
N ALA A 162 12.41 1.88 -10.67
CA ALA A 162 12.30 2.88 -9.63
C ALA A 162 13.17 2.53 -8.41
N ASP A 163 14.08 3.43 -8.06
CA ASP A 163 14.74 3.41 -6.76
C ASP A 163 13.76 3.77 -5.65
N ILE A 164 14.01 3.25 -4.45
CA ILE A 164 13.24 3.57 -3.25
C ILE A 164 13.98 4.65 -2.44
N ILE A 165 13.37 5.82 -2.33
CA ILE A 165 13.82 6.89 -1.43
C ILE A 165 13.02 6.84 -0.15
N THR A 166 13.69 6.70 1.00
CA THR A 166 13.06 6.74 2.32
C THR A 166 13.63 7.86 3.18
N GLY A 167 12.73 8.53 3.93
CA GLY A 167 13.11 9.41 5.03
C GLY A 167 12.80 8.75 6.38
N GLY A 168 13.71 8.86 7.34
CA GLY A 168 13.54 8.36 8.71
C GLY A 168 13.49 9.48 9.76
N ASN A 169 12.93 9.16 10.93
CA ASN A 169 12.96 10.07 12.10
C ASN A 169 14.37 10.23 12.70
N ASP A 170 15.33 9.42 12.25
CA ASP A 170 16.76 9.57 12.52
C ASP A 170 17.41 10.76 11.77
N GLY A 171 16.64 11.49 10.96
CA GLY A 171 17.09 12.66 10.22
C GLY A 171 17.87 12.34 8.95
N MET A 172 17.86 11.08 8.52
CA MET A 172 18.54 10.65 7.30
C MET A 172 17.54 10.38 6.16
N ILE A 173 17.96 10.73 4.94
CA ILE A 173 17.33 10.28 3.70
C ILE A 173 18.23 9.21 3.10
N ARG A 174 17.64 8.09 2.69
CA ARG A 174 18.33 6.96 2.08
C ARG A 174 17.70 6.68 0.72
N ALA A 175 18.53 6.28 -0.25
CA ALA A 175 18.09 5.80 -1.55
C ALA A 175 18.61 4.37 -1.70
N TYR A 176 17.72 3.47 -2.11
CA TYR A 176 18.00 2.06 -2.32
C TYR A 176 17.76 1.72 -3.78
N ASP A 177 18.83 1.29 -4.44
CA ASP A 177 18.82 0.60 -5.73
C ASP A 177 18.38 -0.84 -5.47
N VAL A 178 17.35 -1.33 -6.17
CA VAL A 178 16.65 -2.59 -5.89
C VAL A 178 16.87 -3.61 -7.00
#